data_AF-A0A7H4LUU4-F1
#
_entry.id   AF-A0A7H4LUU4-F1
#
_cell.length_a   1.000
_cell.length_b   1.000
_cell.length_c   1.000
_cell.angle_alpha   90.00
_cell.angle_beta   90.00
_cell.angle_gamma   90.00
#
_symmetry.space_group_name_H-M   'P 1'
#
loop_
_entity.id
_entity.type
_entity.pdbx_description
1 polymer ?
#
loop_
_entity_poly.entity_id
_entity_poly.type
_entity_poly.pdbx_seq_one_letter_code
_entity_poly.pdbx_strand_id
1 'polypeptide(L)'
;MADLLDNLYCMDNGRYYETPVDFYGLAKAPRQSAWHESALYFKRNVLTGCFIPHKLLNRQTFSAFALDWFTFGNAYLELPRNRLGGPLPFKHSLAKYTRRGSTDLDQYWFIRRWKEEHSFKPGSVCHVLNPDINQEVYGMPEYMAALLATSLAHSADMFRKLYYDNGSHAGCIVYIGAGQVDDKSMKAVKETLTGARGKGAFKNLLLHAPGGGKDGVQILPFQQITAKDEFINIKNATRDDILAAHRIPPQLMGAMPAGNGSFGDIEKAARVYAINELTPVMEALKVVNEWLGEEVIRFNPYALLSPEK
;
A
#
# COMPACT_ATOMS: atom_id res chain seq x y z
N MET A 1 -0.05 6.80 -18.29
CA MET A 1 0.06 7.84 -17.25
C MET A 1 -1.10 8.83 -17.34
N ALA A 2 -1.84 8.86 -18.45
CA ALA A 2 -3.30 8.95 -18.37
C ALA A 2 -3.85 7.67 -17.71
N ASP A 3 -4.90 7.81 -16.91
CA ASP A 3 -5.77 6.75 -16.39
C ASP A 3 -5.36 5.93 -15.14
N LEU A 4 -4.69 6.55 -14.15
CA LEU A 4 -4.89 6.10 -12.75
C LEU A 4 -6.05 6.87 -12.07
N LEU A 5 -6.47 7.99 -12.66
CA LEU A 5 -7.40 8.97 -12.10
C LEU A 5 -8.47 9.44 -13.11
N ASP A 6 -8.50 8.95 -14.35
CA ASP A 6 -9.42 9.51 -15.38
C ASP A 6 -10.83 8.90 -15.35
N ASN A 7 -11.09 7.91 -14.47
CA ASN A 7 -12.42 7.34 -14.24
C ASN A 7 -12.81 7.41 -12.75
N LEU A 8 -12.81 8.62 -12.17
CA LEU A 8 -13.13 8.83 -10.75
C LEU A 8 -14.63 8.88 -10.42
N TYR A 9 -15.51 8.78 -11.42
CA TYR A 9 -16.93 8.55 -11.14
C TYR A 9 -17.16 7.07 -10.82
N CYS A 10 -17.92 6.79 -9.77
CA CYS A 10 -18.22 5.40 -9.41
C CYS A 10 -19.18 4.81 -10.43
N MET A 11 -18.73 3.79 -11.18
CA MET A 11 -19.58 3.12 -12.16
C MET A 11 -20.72 2.38 -11.46
N ASP A 12 -21.94 2.57 -11.94
CA ASP A 12 -23.12 1.86 -11.44
C ASP A 12 -23.37 0.58 -12.28
N ASN A 13 -23.47 -0.57 -11.61
CA ASN A 13 -23.81 -1.84 -12.26
C ASN A 13 -25.31 -2.21 -12.15
N GLY A 14 -26.14 -1.28 -11.68
CA GLY A 14 -27.58 -1.44 -11.44
C GLY A 14 -27.94 -2.00 -10.06
N ARG A 15 -26.96 -2.44 -9.26
CA ARG A 15 -27.17 -2.94 -7.88
C ARG A 15 -26.33 -2.19 -6.86
N TYR A 16 -25.08 -1.91 -7.21
CA TYR A 16 -24.13 -1.18 -6.38
C TYR A 16 -23.13 -0.41 -7.23
N TYR A 17 -22.54 0.62 -6.64
CA TYR A 17 -21.44 1.36 -7.23
C TYR A 17 -20.13 0.58 -7.11
N GLU A 18 -19.39 0.46 -8.21
CA GLU A 18 -18.00 0.01 -8.17
C GLU A 18 -17.10 1.02 -7.46
N THR A 19 -15.98 0.55 -6.93
CA THR A 19 -15.03 1.40 -6.20
C THR A 19 -14.36 2.41 -7.13
N PRO A 20 -14.08 3.64 -6.67
CA PRO A 20 -13.54 4.72 -7.50
C PRO A 20 -12.13 4.42 -8.03
N VAL A 21 -11.41 3.51 -7.38
CA VAL A 21 -10.13 2.97 -7.82
C VAL A 21 -10.06 1.46 -7.53
N ASP A 22 -9.03 0.78 -8.03
CA ASP A 22 -8.83 -0.64 -7.74
C ASP A 22 -8.44 -0.88 -6.27
N PHE A 23 -9.43 -1.25 -5.45
CA PHE A 23 -9.21 -1.64 -4.05
C PHE A 23 -8.35 -2.92 -3.91
N TYR A 24 -8.25 -3.77 -4.95
CA TYR A 24 -7.33 -4.91 -4.90
C TYR A 24 -5.87 -4.47 -5.04
N GLY A 25 -5.61 -3.47 -5.88
CA GLY A 25 -4.34 -2.77 -5.99
C GLY A 25 -3.97 -2.05 -4.70
N LEU A 26 -4.89 -1.25 -4.14
CA LEU A 26 -4.68 -0.57 -2.87
C LEU A 26 -4.37 -1.54 -1.72
N ALA A 27 -5.05 -2.69 -1.66
CA ALA A 27 -4.78 -3.70 -0.63
C ALA A 27 -3.36 -4.31 -0.71
N LYS A 28 -2.68 -4.21 -1.86
CA LYS A 28 -1.30 -4.68 -2.05
C LYS A 28 -0.28 -3.57 -1.85
N ALA A 29 -0.66 -2.31 -2.08
CA ALA A 29 0.23 -1.15 -2.04
C ALA A 29 1.04 -1.04 -0.74
N PRO A 30 0.48 -1.22 0.48
CA PRO A 30 1.25 -1.17 1.72
C PRO A 30 2.54 -2.01 1.67
N ARG A 31 2.43 -3.25 1.20
CA ARG A 31 3.54 -4.22 1.16
C ARG A 31 4.60 -3.94 0.09
N GLN A 32 4.41 -2.92 -0.74
CA GLN A 32 5.37 -2.54 -1.76
C GLN A 32 6.56 -1.76 -1.17
N SER A 33 6.35 -1.03 -0.07
CA SER A 33 7.40 -0.26 0.60
C SER A 33 7.30 -0.41 2.11
N ALA A 34 8.44 -0.71 2.76
CA ALA A 34 8.52 -0.82 4.22
C ALA A 34 8.06 0.47 4.93
N TRP A 35 8.33 1.64 4.35
CA TRP A 35 7.90 2.93 4.91
C TRP A 35 6.37 3.09 4.87
N HIS A 36 5.75 2.70 3.76
CA HIS A 36 4.31 2.80 3.57
C HIS A 36 3.55 1.81 4.47
N GLU A 37 4.00 0.54 4.51
CA GLU A 37 3.41 -0.47 5.40
C GLU A 37 3.54 -0.08 6.88
N SER A 38 4.76 0.30 7.29
CA SER A 38 5.04 0.68 8.66
C SER A 38 4.17 1.87 9.10
N ALA A 39 3.95 2.85 8.22
CA ALA A 39 3.20 4.05 8.54
C ALA A 39 1.74 3.73 8.88
N LEU A 40 1.08 2.92 8.06
CA LEU A 40 -0.32 2.52 8.26
C LEU A 40 -0.48 1.71 9.55
N TYR A 41 0.41 0.76 9.81
CA TYR A 41 0.34 -0.04 11.03
C TYR A 41 0.70 0.77 12.28
N PHE A 42 1.64 1.72 12.18
CA PHE A 42 1.94 2.65 13.27
C PHE A 42 0.71 3.49 13.62
N LYS A 43 0.08 4.14 12.63
CA LYS A 43 -1.15 4.93 12.83
C LYS A 43 -2.24 4.10 13.51
N ARG A 44 -2.50 2.89 12.98
CA ARG A 44 -3.46 1.93 13.57
C ARG A 44 -3.10 1.58 15.02
N ASN A 45 -1.84 1.28 15.32
CA ASN A 45 -1.42 0.85 16.64
C ASN A 45 -1.56 1.98 17.68
N VAL A 46 -1.14 3.20 17.33
CA VAL A 46 -1.27 4.36 18.20
C VAL A 46 -2.74 4.66 18.49
N LEU A 47 -3.59 4.65 17.46
CA LEU A 47 -5.03 4.84 17.60
C LEU A 47 -5.68 3.75 18.46
N THR A 48 -5.33 2.49 18.19
CA THR A 48 -5.82 1.34 18.96
C THR A 48 -5.31 1.40 20.40
N GLY A 49 -4.12 1.95 20.68
CA GLY A 49 -3.61 2.15 22.04
C GLY A 49 -4.47 3.13 22.85
N CYS A 50 -5.08 4.10 22.20
CA CYS A 50 -5.95 5.09 22.85
C CYS A 50 -7.39 4.61 23.00
N PHE A 51 -7.85 3.65 22.19
CA PHE A 51 -9.23 3.17 22.18
C PHE A 51 -9.64 2.51 23.51
N ILE A 52 -10.86 2.80 23.97
CA ILE A 52 -11.47 2.18 25.15
C ILE A 52 -12.51 1.15 24.67
N PRO A 53 -12.29 -0.17 24.91
CA PRO A 53 -13.19 -1.20 24.42
C PRO A 53 -14.60 -1.07 24.98
N HIS A 54 -15.57 -1.45 24.16
CA HIS A 54 -16.99 -1.45 24.52
C HIS A 54 -17.57 -2.86 24.37
N LYS A 55 -18.67 -3.16 25.09
CA LYS A 55 -19.37 -4.46 25.00
C LYS A 55 -19.77 -4.83 23.55
N LEU A 56 -20.08 -3.81 22.73
CA LEU A 56 -20.44 -3.99 21.32
C LEU A 56 -19.22 -3.95 20.39
N LEU A 57 -18.11 -3.34 20.80
CA LEU A 57 -16.95 -3.13 19.94
C LEU A 57 -15.66 -3.42 20.71
N ASN A 58 -15.13 -4.62 20.49
CA ASN A 58 -13.86 -5.02 21.07
C ASN A 58 -12.67 -4.39 20.31
N ARG A 59 -11.49 -4.43 20.94
CA ARG A 59 -10.26 -3.83 20.41
C ARG A 59 -9.82 -4.44 19.07
N GLN A 60 -10.01 -5.74 18.87
CA GLN A 60 -9.58 -6.43 17.65
C GLN A 60 -10.43 -6.01 16.44
N THR A 61 -11.76 -5.97 16.61
CA THR A 61 -12.68 -5.47 15.58
C THR A 61 -12.41 -4.00 15.26
N PHE A 62 -12.21 -3.15 16.29
CA PHE A 62 -11.84 -1.75 16.09
C PHE A 62 -10.50 -1.61 15.35
N SER A 63 -9.50 -2.43 15.70
CA SER A 63 -8.19 -2.40 15.03
C SER A 63 -8.28 -2.76 13.55
N ALA A 64 -9.16 -3.68 13.16
CA ALA A 64 -9.37 -4.04 11.75
C ALA A 64 -10.13 -2.93 11.01
N PHE A 65 -11.17 -2.37 11.64
CA PHE A 65 -11.92 -1.23 11.15
C PHE A 65 -11.04 0.01 10.90
N ALA A 66 -10.20 0.37 11.86
CA ALA A 66 -9.27 1.50 11.72
C ALA A 66 -8.24 1.28 10.61
N LEU A 67 -7.74 0.05 10.44
CA LEU A 67 -6.80 -0.28 9.37
C LEU A 67 -7.45 -0.11 7.99
N ASP A 68 -8.69 -0.53 7.83
CA ASP A 68 -9.45 -0.33 6.59
C ASP A 68 -9.63 1.16 6.29
N TRP A 69 -9.96 1.97 7.31
CA TRP A 69 -10.08 3.43 7.14
C TRP A 69 -8.76 4.04 6.65
N PHE A 70 -7.64 3.70 7.28
CA PHE A 70 -6.33 4.19 6.83
C PHE A 70 -5.94 3.70 5.43
N THR A 71 -6.29 2.46 5.05
CA THR A 71 -5.86 1.84 3.79
C THR A 71 -6.75 2.24 2.61
N PHE A 72 -8.06 2.35 2.82
CA PHE A 72 -9.02 2.58 1.73
C PHE A 72 -9.69 3.95 1.81
N GLY A 73 -9.53 4.70 2.89
CA GLY A 73 -10.40 5.84 3.19
C GLY A 73 -11.85 5.42 3.48
N ASN A 74 -12.09 4.12 3.69
CA ASN A 74 -13.42 3.54 3.86
C ASN A 74 -13.35 2.44 4.92
N ALA A 75 -14.28 2.46 5.88
CA ALA A 75 -14.38 1.43 6.89
C ALA A 75 -15.84 1.15 7.23
N TYR A 76 -16.15 -0.12 7.48
CA TYR A 76 -17.52 -0.60 7.64
C TYR A 76 -17.70 -1.43 8.90
N LEU A 77 -18.74 -1.11 9.67
CA LEU A 77 -19.20 -1.90 10.81
C LEU A 77 -20.66 -2.32 10.58
N GLU A 78 -20.90 -3.61 10.48
CA GLU A 78 -22.24 -4.18 10.54
C GLU A 78 -22.66 -4.27 12.01
N LEU A 79 -23.91 -3.88 12.31
CA LEU A 79 -24.59 -4.11 13.58
C LEU A 79 -25.62 -5.25 13.43
N PRO A 80 -25.23 -6.51 13.65
CA PRO A 80 -26.19 -7.60 13.67
C PRO A 80 -27.18 -7.41 14.82
N ARG A 81 -28.43 -7.84 14.61
CA ARG A 81 -29.45 -7.84 15.66
C ARG A 81 -29.88 -9.27 15.97
N ASN A 82 -30.18 -9.51 17.24
CA ASN A 82 -30.77 -10.79 17.67
C ASN A 82 -32.23 -10.89 17.21
N ARG A 83 -32.87 -12.06 17.42
CA ARG A 83 -34.27 -12.29 17.02
C ARG A 83 -35.28 -11.33 17.67
N LEU A 84 -34.94 -10.74 18.82
CA LEU A 84 -35.75 -9.77 19.55
C LEU A 84 -35.43 -8.30 19.14
N GLY A 85 -34.54 -8.09 18.16
CA GLY A 85 -34.14 -6.77 17.68
C GLY A 85 -33.03 -6.07 18.47
N GLY A 86 -32.52 -6.70 19.54
CA GLY A 86 -31.42 -6.17 20.35
C GLY A 86 -30.06 -6.20 19.62
N PRO A 87 -29.18 -5.23 19.85
CA PRO A 87 -27.87 -5.15 19.18
C PRO A 87 -26.95 -6.28 19.65
N LEU A 88 -26.25 -6.90 18.71
CA LEU A 88 -25.15 -7.81 18.95
C LEU A 88 -23.81 -7.09 18.75
N PRO A 89 -22.68 -7.66 19.18
CA PRO A 89 -21.37 -7.08 18.91
C PRO A 89 -21.17 -6.81 17.42
N PHE A 90 -20.59 -5.65 17.11
CA PHE A 90 -20.27 -5.22 15.77
C PHE A 90 -19.40 -6.24 15.04
N LYS A 91 -19.67 -6.39 13.75
CA LYS A 91 -18.81 -7.14 12.83
C LYS A 91 -18.15 -6.18 11.86
N HIS A 92 -16.84 -6.28 11.76
CA HIS A 92 -16.08 -5.57 10.74
C HIS A 92 -16.37 -6.19 9.37
N SER A 93 -16.80 -5.36 8.42
CA SER A 93 -16.91 -5.75 7.03
C SER A 93 -15.70 -5.19 6.27
N LEU A 94 -14.96 -6.07 5.60
CA LEU A 94 -13.76 -5.70 4.87
C LEU A 94 -14.10 -4.69 3.77
N ALA A 95 -13.52 -3.50 3.83
CA ALA A 95 -13.74 -2.42 2.87
C ALA A 95 -13.38 -2.82 1.44
N LYS A 96 -12.33 -3.65 1.28
CA LYS A 96 -11.94 -4.25 0.01
C LYS A 96 -13.09 -4.90 -0.75
N TYR A 97 -14.03 -5.54 -0.04
CA TYR A 97 -15.11 -6.35 -0.63
C TYR A 97 -16.50 -5.73 -0.45
N THR A 98 -16.63 -4.70 0.38
CA THR A 98 -17.92 -4.03 0.61
C THR A 98 -18.20 -3.06 -0.53
N ARG A 99 -19.46 -2.97 -0.97
CA ARG A 99 -19.95 -2.05 -1.98
C ARG A 99 -21.20 -1.34 -1.49
N ARG A 100 -21.35 -0.07 -1.86
CA ARG A 100 -22.51 0.75 -1.56
C ARG A 100 -23.56 0.62 -2.66
N GLY A 101 -24.81 0.40 -2.28
CA GLY A 101 -25.93 0.24 -3.20
C GLY A 101 -26.14 1.49 -4.07
N SER A 102 -26.59 1.29 -5.31
CA SER A 102 -26.80 2.41 -6.24
C SER A 102 -28.22 2.94 -6.26
N THR A 103 -29.20 2.08 -5.97
CA THR A 103 -30.61 2.50 -5.82
C THR A 103 -30.92 3.03 -4.43
N ASP A 104 -30.30 2.43 -3.40
CA ASP A 104 -30.42 2.82 -2.00
C ASP A 104 -29.02 2.90 -1.39
N LEU A 105 -28.62 4.09 -0.95
CA LEU A 105 -27.29 4.35 -0.40
C LEU A 105 -27.09 3.77 1.01
N ASP A 106 -28.18 3.37 1.68
CA ASP A 106 -28.16 2.67 2.98
C ASP A 106 -28.09 1.14 2.81
N GLN A 107 -28.17 0.65 1.57
CA GLN A 107 -27.99 -0.75 1.22
C GLN A 107 -26.52 -1.02 0.91
N TYR A 108 -25.97 -2.12 1.44
CA TYR A 108 -24.59 -2.54 1.18
C TYR A 108 -24.52 -3.98 0.70
N TRP A 109 -23.48 -4.29 -0.06
CA TRP A 109 -23.21 -5.62 -0.60
C TRP A 109 -21.79 -6.05 -0.24
N PHE A 110 -21.62 -7.33 0.08
CA PHE A 110 -20.32 -7.94 0.28
C PHE A 110 -20.01 -8.90 -0.87
N ILE A 111 -19.05 -8.54 -1.72
CA ILE A 111 -18.64 -9.33 -2.86
C ILE A 111 -17.85 -10.55 -2.39
N ARG A 112 -18.27 -11.74 -2.81
CA ARG A 112 -17.56 -13.00 -2.59
C ARG A 112 -17.11 -13.53 -3.94
N ARG A 113 -15.80 -13.81 -4.11
CA ARG A 113 -15.24 -14.29 -5.40
C ARG A 113 -15.88 -15.58 -5.95
N TRP A 114 -16.42 -16.43 -5.07
CA TRP A 114 -16.84 -17.81 -5.40
C TRP A 114 -18.23 -18.17 -4.87
N LYS A 115 -18.98 -17.18 -4.36
CA LYS A 115 -20.33 -17.38 -3.82
C LYS A 115 -21.19 -16.20 -4.25
N GLU A 116 -22.50 -16.38 -4.13
CA GLU A 116 -23.43 -15.26 -4.26
C GLU A 116 -23.03 -14.10 -3.34
N GLU A 117 -23.16 -12.90 -3.88
CA GLU A 117 -22.96 -11.65 -3.17
C GLU A 117 -23.91 -11.60 -1.98
N HIS A 118 -23.38 -11.22 -0.82
CA HIS A 118 -24.20 -11.10 0.38
C HIS A 118 -24.73 -9.68 0.48
N SER A 119 -26.05 -9.54 0.42
CA SER A 119 -26.76 -8.30 0.70
C SER A 119 -26.89 -8.11 2.21
N PHE A 120 -26.43 -6.98 2.73
CA PHE A 120 -26.68 -6.59 4.12
C PHE A 120 -28.12 -6.09 4.28
N LYS A 121 -28.61 -5.97 5.52
CA LYS A 121 -29.91 -5.34 5.74
C LYS A 121 -29.75 -3.81 5.58
N PRO A 122 -30.67 -3.10 4.90
CA PRO A 122 -30.60 -1.65 4.81
C PRO A 122 -30.49 -1.01 6.20
N GLY A 123 -29.58 -0.05 6.34
CA GLY A 123 -29.31 0.66 7.60
C GLY A 123 -28.67 -0.20 8.69
N SER A 124 -28.19 -1.42 8.40
CA SER A 124 -27.44 -2.24 9.38
C SER A 124 -25.93 -2.08 9.31
N VAL A 125 -25.40 -1.31 8.35
CA VAL A 125 -23.96 -1.07 8.17
C VAL A 125 -23.68 0.42 8.34
N CYS A 126 -22.77 0.74 9.26
CA CYS A 126 -22.19 2.07 9.35
C CYS A 126 -20.98 2.15 8.41
N HIS A 127 -20.99 3.11 7.50
CA HIS A 127 -19.89 3.42 6.60
C HIS A 127 -19.23 4.72 7.05
N VAL A 128 -18.00 4.61 7.56
CA VAL A 128 -17.15 5.77 7.84
C VAL A 128 -16.21 5.96 6.67
N LEU A 129 -16.28 7.12 6.03
CA LEU A 129 -15.48 7.47 4.86
C LEU A 129 -14.63 8.70 5.12
N ASN A 130 -13.46 8.74 4.50
CA ASN A 130 -12.63 9.93 4.41
C ASN A 130 -13.03 10.69 3.14
N PRO A 131 -13.63 11.89 3.23
CA PRO A 131 -14.22 12.57 2.07
C PRO A 131 -13.25 12.73 0.91
N ASP A 132 -13.77 12.59 -0.32
CA ASP A 132 -13.04 12.81 -1.56
C ASP A 132 -13.69 13.95 -2.36
N ILE A 133 -12.88 14.68 -3.12
CA ILE A 133 -13.36 15.82 -3.92
C ILE A 133 -14.06 15.40 -5.22
N ASN A 134 -13.87 14.15 -5.67
CA ASN A 134 -14.36 13.73 -6.98
C ASN A 134 -15.72 13.03 -6.91
N GLN A 135 -16.10 12.49 -5.74
CA GLN A 135 -17.36 11.77 -5.54
C GLN A 135 -17.73 11.65 -4.05
N GLU A 136 -19.01 11.38 -3.76
CA GLU A 136 -19.60 11.34 -2.41
C GLU A 136 -20.00 9.92 -1.92
N VAL A 137 -19.80 8.90 -2.76
CA VAL A 137 -20.23 7.51 -2.52
C VAL A 137 -19.26 6.77 -1.61
N TYR A 138 -17.96 6.91 -1.88
CA TYR A 138 -16.83 6.32 -1.16
C TYR A 138 -15.90 7.41 -0.63
N GLY A 139 -15.01 7.03 0.29
CA GLY A 139 -13.87 7.85 0.65
C GLY A 139 -12.61 7.48 -0.10
N MET A 140 -11.53 8.25 0.12
CA MET A 140 -10.21 7.98 -0.44
C MET A 140 -9.10 8.12 0.61
N PRO A 141 -8.03 7.29 0.56
CA PRO A 141 -6.91 7.43 1.47
C PRO A 141 -6.06 8.65 1.10
N GLU A 142 -5.47 9.32 2.09
CA GLU A 142 -4.69 10.55 1.85
C GLU A 142 -3.39 10.31 1.07
N TYR A 143 -2.88 9.08 1.04
CA TYR A 143 -1.59 8.75 0.44
C TYR A 143 -1.64 8.46 -1.07
N MET A 144 -2.76 8.68 -1.74
CA MET A 144 -2.93 8.35 -3.18
C MET A 144 -1.79 8.91 -4.05
N ALA A 145 -1.36 10.14 -3.80
CA ALA A 145 -0.26 10.77 -4.54
C ALA A 145 1.10 10.06 -4.35
N ALA A 146 1.32 9.40 -3.21
CA ALA A 146 2.55 8.65 -2.91
C ALA A 146 2.55 7.21 -3.43
N LEU A 147 1.49 6.75 -4.12
CA LEU A 147 1.47 5.41 -4.71
C LEU A 147 2.54 5.24 -5.80
N LEU A 148 2.81 6.29 -6.58
CA LEU A 148 3.89 6.26 -7.57
C LEU A 148 5.25 6.15 -6.89
N ALA A 149 5.50 6.93 -5.84
CA ALA A 149 6.72 6.85 -5.05
C ALA A 149 6.89 5.46 -4.41
N THR A 150 5.80 4.90 -3.87
CA THR A 150 5.76 3.55 -3.29
C THR A 150 6.11 2.47 -4.33
N SER A 151 5.51 2.54 -5.52
CA SER A 151 5.76 1.62 -6.62
C SER A 151 7.20 1.73 -7.15
N LEU A 152 7.72 2.95 -7.24
CA LEU A 152 9.11 3.21 -7.64
C LEU A 152 10.10 2.68 -6.60
N ALA A 153 9.84 2.89 -5.30
CA ALA A 153 10.64 2.34 -4.21
C ALA A 153 10.69 0.80 -4.26
N HIS A 154 9.53 0.17 -4.53
CA HIS A 154 9.43 -1.28 -4.69
C HIS A 154 10.24 -1.79 -5.88
N SER A 155 10.14 -1.12 -7.02
CA SER A 155 10.89 -1.45 -8.23
C SER A 155 12.40 -1.36 -8.02
N ALA A 156 12.86 -0.34 -7.29
CA ALA A 156 14.25 -0.20 -6.90
C ALA A 156 14.73 -1.34 -5.98
N ASP A 157 13.93 -1.75 -4.99
CA ASP A 157 14.28 -2.87 -4.11
C ASP A 157 14.33 -4.20 -4.88
N MET A 158 13.34 -4.45 -5.75
CA MET A 158 13.30 -5.63 -6.61
C MET A 158 14.51 -5.67 -7.54
N PHE A 159 14.84 -4.55 -8.19
CA PHE A 159 16.03 -4.47 -9.03
C PHE A 159 17.29 -4.79 -8.22
N ARG A 160 17.49 -4.18 -7.05
CA ARG A 160 18.66 -4.40 -6.19
C ARG A 160 18.78 -5.86 -5.75
N LYS A 161 17.67 -6.47 -5.36
CA LYS A 161 17.63 -7.89 -4.95
C LYS A 161 18.04 -8.79 -6.11
N LEU A 162 17.46 -8.56 -7.28
CA LEU A 162 17.74 -9.34 -8.48
C LEU A 162 19.15 -9.11 -9.01
N TYR A 163 19.67 -7.88 -8.92
CA TYR A 163 21.05 -7.54 -9.27
C TYR A 163 22.05 -8.26 -8.37
N TYR A 164 21.78 -8.30 -7.06
CA TYR A 164 22.58 -9.07 -6.10
C TYR A 164 22.53 -10.57 -6.38
N ASP A 165 21.33 -11.13 -6.60
CA ASP A 165 21.14 -12.56 -6.89
C ASP A 165 21.81 -12.99 -8.21
N ASN A 166 22.03 -12.06 -9.14
CA ASN A 166 22.75 -12.29 -10.40
C ASN A 166 24.25 -11.97 -10.31
N GLY A 167 24.84 -11.93 -9.11
CA GLY A 167 26.28 -11.72 -8.93
C GLY A 167 26.75 -10.31 -9.27
N SER A 168 25.89 -9.30 -9.12
CA SER A 168 26.17 -7.89 -9.47
C SER A 168 26.40 -7.65 -10.97
N HIS A 169 25.72 -8.41 -11.83
CA HIS A 169 25.73 -8.21 -13.27
C HIS A 169 24.32 -7.96 -13.81
N ALA A 170 24.17 -6.93 -14.64
CA ALA A 170 22.90 -6.56 -15.30
C ALA A 170 22.69 -7.28 -16.65
N GLY A 171 23.45 -8.35 -16.91
CA GLY A 171 23.50 -9.07 -18.18
C GLY A 171 24.54 -8.52 -19.16
N CYS A 172 24.74 -9.23 -20.27
CA CYS A 172 25.64 -8.82 -21.35
C CYS A 172 25.08 -9.18 -22.74
N ILE A 173 25.60 -8.49 -23.76
CA ILE A 173 25.46 -8.87 -25.15
C ILE A 173 26.68 -9.69 -25.53
N VAL A 174 26.49 -10.95 -25.92
CA VAL A 174 27.55 -11.78 -26.50
C VAL A 174 27.42 -11.69 -28.01
N TYR A 175 28.42 -11.11 -28.65
CA TYR A 175 28.51 -10.97 -30.09
C TYR A 175 29.52 -11.99 -30.64
N ILE A 176 29.10 -12.81 -31.61
CA ILE A 176 29.95 -13.82 -32.24
C ILE A 176 30.08 -13.46 -33.72
N GLY A 177 31.28 -13.02 -34.10
CA GLY A 177 31.64 -12.57 -35.45
C GLY A 177 32.42 -13.59 -36.27
N ALA A 178 32.84 -14.71 -35.67
CA ALA A 178 33.60 -15.76 -36.33
C ALA A 178 32.83 -16.36 -37.53
N GLY A 179 33.52 -16.48 -38.68
CA GLY A 179 32.91 -16.93 -39.95
C GLY A 179 32.51 -18.41 -40.00
N GLN A 180 33.05 -19.24 -39.10
CA GLN A 180 32.58 -20.61 -38.86
C GLN A 180 32.48 -20.86 -37.36
N VAL A 181 31.28 -21.18 -36.89
CA VAL A 181 31.02 -21.65 -35.53
C VAL A 181 30.26 -22.95 -35.67
N ASP A 182 30.68 -23.99 -34.96
CA ASP A 182 29.98 -25.27 -34.98
C ASP A 182 28.67 -25.17 -34.19
N ASP A 183 27.64 -25.86 -34.69
CA ASP A 183 26.31 -25.87 -34.06
C ASP A 183 26.33 -26.38 -32.61
N LYS A 184 27.28 -27.27 -32.28
CA LYS A 184 27.44 -27.80 -30.92
C LYS A 184 27.94 -26.72 -29.96
N SER A 185 28.97 -25.96 -30.31
CA SER A 185 29.43 -24.84 -29.46
C SER A 185 28.40 -23.72 -29.37
N MET A 186 27.69 -23.39 -30.46
CA MET A 186 26.60 -22.41 -30.39
C MET A 186 25.50 -22.85 -29.42
N LYS A 187 25.16 -24.13 -29.42
CA LYS A 187 24.19 -24.70 -28.47
C LYS A 187 24.72 -24.67 -27.03
N ALA A 188 25.99 -25.01 -26.81
CA ALA A 188 26.62 -24.96 -25.49
C ALA A 188 26.68 -23.52 -24.93
N VAL A 189 27.00 -22.53 -25.77
CA VAL A 189 26.99 -21.11 -25.40
C VAL A 189 25.57 -20.66 -25.06
N LYS A 190 24.58 -21.03 -25.86
CA LYS A 190 23.17 -20.73 -25.60
C LYS A 190 22.66 -21.36 -24.31
N GLU A 191 23.03 -22.62 -24.05
CA GLU A 191 22.69 -23.33 -22.81
C GLU A 191 23.36 -22.68 -21.60
N THR A 192 24.64 -22.32 -21.69
CA THR A 192 25.38 -21.65 -20.61
C THR A 192 24.80 -20.27 -20.31
N LEU A 193 24.49 -19.46 -21.34
CA LEU A 193 23.86 -18.15 -21.17
C LEU A 193 22.42 -18.24 -20.64
N THR A 194 21.73 -19.34 -20.91
CA THR A 194 20.38 -19.61 -20.39
C THR A 194 20.44 -20.16 -18.96
N GLY A 195 21.43 -20.99 -18.63
CA GLY A 195 21.66 -21.56 -17.30
C GLY A 195 22.23 -20.56 -16.30
N ALA A 196 23.01 -19.58 -16.77
CA ALA A 196 23.47 -18.43 -15.99
C ALA A 196 22.35 -17.43 -15.64
N ARG A 197 21.10 -17.67 -16.09
CA ARG A 197 19.94 -16.85 -15.71
C ARG A 197 19.57 -17.13 -14.25
N GLY A 198 20.09 -16.34 -13.32
CA GLY A 198 19.55 -16.28 -11.96
C GLY A 198 18.11 -15.77 -11.99
N LYS A 199 17.14 -16.65 -11.73
CA LYS A 199 15.70 -16.39 -11.52
C LYS A 199 15.03 -15.25 -12.33
N GLY A 200 15.49 -14.97 -13.56
CA GLY A 200 14.73 -14.27 -14.59
C GLY A 200 14.79 -12.73 -14.65
N ALA A 201 15.74 -12.05 -14.00
CA ALA A 201 15.71 -10.57 -13.96
C ALA A 201 16.44 -9.85 -15.10
N PHE A 202 17.61 -10.35 -15.51
CA PHE A 202 18.43 -9.74 -16.54
C PHE A 202 18.61 -10.71 -17.69
N LYS A 203 18.39 -10.24 -18.92
CA LYS A 203 18.46 -11.06 -20.13
C LYS A 203 19.81 -10.84 -20.81
N ASN A 204 20.59 -11.91 -20.93
CA ASN A 204 21.72 -11.94 -21.85
C ASN A 204 21.20 -12.02 -23.29
N LEU A 205 21.82 -11.27 -24.19
CA LEU A 205 21.44 -11.24 -25.60
C LEU A 205 22.59 -11.79 -26.44
N LEU A 206 22.31 -12.79 -27.28
CA LEU A 206 23.30 -13.43 -28.14
C LEU A 206 23.07 -12.94 -29.58
N LEU A 207 24.07 -12.28 -30.16
CA LEU A 207 24.09 -11.86 -31.56
C LEU A 207 25.11 -12.72 -32.31
N HIS A 208 24.66 -13.42 -33.35
CA HIS A 208 25.52 -14.16 -34.25
C HIS A 208 25.53 -13.46 -35.61
N ALA A 209 26.69 -12.96 -36.03
CA ALA A 209 26.88 -12.20 -37.27
C ALA A 209 28.19 -12.66 -37.95
N PRO A 210 28.16 -13.79 -38.68
CA PRO A 210 29.36 -14.39 -39.27
C PRO A 210 30.03 -13.44 -40.26
N GLY A 211 31.32 -13.16 -40.05
CA GLY A 211 32.11 -12.22 -40.86
C GLY A 211 31.91 -10.74 -40.53
N GLY A 212 31.16 -10.43 -39.46
CA GLY A 212 30.71 -9.06 -39.15
C GLY A 212 31.51 -8.26 -38.12
N GLY A 213 32.61 -8.79 -37.56
CA GLY A 213 33.35 -8.13 -36.46
C GLY A 213 34.87 -8.22 -36.57
N LYS A 214 35.58 -7.30 -35.90
CA LYS A 214 37.06 -7.29 -35.81
C LYS A 214 37.61 -8.43 -34.94
N ASP A 215 36.86 -8.86 -33.93
CA ASP A 215 37.20 -9.98 -33.04
C ASP A 215 36.20 -11.14 -33.21
N GLY A 216 36.65 -12.38 -33.08
CA GLY A 216 35.82 -13.58 -33.29
C GLY A 216 34.65 -13.73 -32.29
N VAL A 217 34.85 -13.34 -31.04
CA VAL A 217 33.82 -13.29 -29.97
C VAL A 217 34.05 -12.04 -29.12
N GLN A 218 33.00 -11.28 -28.87
CA GLN A 218 33.01 -10.09 -28.02
C GLN A 218 31.92 -10.20 -26.95
N ILE A 219 32.28 -9.87 -25.70
CA ILE A 219 31.31 -9.66 -24.63
C ILE A 219 31.17 -8.16 -24.47
N LEU A 220 30.03 -7.63 -24.91
CA LEU A 220 29.65 -6.24 -24.73
C LEU A 220 28.80 -6.18 -23.47
N PRO A 221 29.35 -5.77 -22.31
CA PRO A 221 28.51 -5.52 -21.15
C PRO A 221 27.49 -4.45 -21.54
N PHE A 222 26.23 -4.59 -21.11
CA PHE A 222 25.40 -3.39 -21.01
C PHE A 222 26.21 -2.41 -20.17
N GLN A 223 26.31 -1.14 -20.59
CA GLN A 223 27.00 -0.13 -19.79
C GLN A 223 26.55 -0.33 -18.35
N GLN A 224 27.50 -0.64 -17.45
CA GLN A 224 27.21 -0.74 -16.04
C GLN A 224 26.80 0.66 -15.67
N ILE A 225 25.51 0.94 -15.75
CA ILE A 225 24.95 2.23 -15.44
C ILE A 225 25.54 2.58 -14.07
N THR A 226 25.90 3.84 -13.88
CA THR A 226 26.22 4.50 -12.61
C THR A 226 25.06 4.39 -11.58
N ALA A 227 24.21 3.37 -11.72
CA ALA A 227 22.94 3.10 -11.08
C ALA A 227 23.07 2.84 -9.59
N LYS A 228 24.25 2.49 -9.07
CA LYS A 228 24.45 2.40 -7.62
C LYS A 228 24.07 3.71 -6.93
N ASP A 229 24.44 4.85 -7.50
CA ASP A 229 24.15 6.17 -6.93
C ASP A 229 22.69 6.57 -7.18
N GLU A 230 22.16 6.22 -8.36
CA GLU A 230 20.77 6.54 -8.72
C GLU A 230 19.74 5.78 -7.88
N PHE A 231 19.99 4.52 -7.50
CA PHE A 231 19.08 3.78 -6.63
C PHE A 231 18.99 4.35 -5.23
N ILE A 232 20.12 4.83 -4.69
CA ILE A 232 20.11 5.50 -3.37
C ILE A 232 19.30 6.78 -3.46
N ASN A 233 19.48 7.58 -4.53
CA ASN A 233 18.72 8.80 -4.76
C ASN A 233 17.22 8.50 -4.91
N ILE A 234 16.84 7.49 -5.69
CA ILE A 234 15.44 7.06 -5.82
C ILE A 234 14.88 6.64 -4.45
N LYS A 235 15.61 5.84 -3.67
CA LYS A 235 15.14 5.38 -2.35
C LYS A 235 15.00 6.52 -1.36
N ASN A 236 15.87 7.53 -1.41
CA ASN A 236 15.79 8.70 -0.55
C ASN A 236 14.61 9.59 -0.95
N ALA A 237 14.49 9.94 -2.23
CA ALA A 237 13.38 10.76 -2.73
C ALA A 237 12.02 10.10 -2.46
N THR A 238 11.87 8.83 -2.82
CA THR A 238 10.63 8.09 -2.58
C THR A 238 10.30 7.91 -1.10
N ARG A 239 11.31 7.75 -0.23
CA ARG A 239 11.09 7.74 1.23
C ARG A 239 10.49 9.06 1.69
N ASP A 240 11.08 10.17 1.25
CA ASP A 240 10.67 11.50 1.70
C ASP A 240 9.25 11.84 1.21
N ASP A 241 8.89 11.44 -0.03
CA ASP A 241 7.51 11.52 -0.56
C ASP A 241 6.51 10.70 0.27
N ILE A 242 6.87 9.46 0.62
CA ILE A 242 6.01 8.58 1.44
C ILE A 242 5.83 9.15 2.85
N LEU A 243 6.90 9.68 3.45
CA LEU A 243 6.84 10.33 4.76
C LEU A 243 5.97 11.59 4.72
N ALA A 244 6.10 12.40 3.67
CA ALA A 244 5.28 13.59 3.47
C ALA A 244 3.79 13.23 3.35
N ALA A 245 3.46 12.17 2.61
CA ALA A 245 2.08 11.72 2.44
C ALA A 245 1.46 11.18 3.74
N HIS A 246 2.24 10.52 4.59
CA HIS A 246 1.74 10.02 5.87
C HIS A 246 1.80 11.03 7.01
N ARG A 247 2.62 12.07 6.90
CA ARG A 247 2.83 13.11 7.93
C ARG A 247 3.23 12.53 9.30
N ILE A 248 3.90 11.37 9.30
CA ILE A 248 4.42 10.77 10.54
C ILE A 248 5.87 11.26 10.72
N PRO A 249 6.21 11.81 11.90
CA PRO A 249 7.58 12.18 12.21
C PRO A 249 8.57 11.02 11.97
N PRO A 250 9.69 11.23 11.25
CA PRO A 250 10.63 10.17 10.90
C PRO A 250 11.16 9.38 12.10
N GLN A 251 11.31 10.04 13.26
CA GLN A 251 11.78 9.41 14.50
C GLN A 251 10.80 8.32 14.99
N LEU A 252 9.50 8.55 14.83
CA LEU A 252 8.45 7.60 15.22
C LEU A 252 8.37 6.41 14.27
N MET A 253 8.90 6.57 13.06
CA MET A 253 9.04 5.55 12.03
C MET A 253 10.36 4.76 12.15
N GLY A 254 11.17 5.03 13.17
CA GLY A 254 12.48 4.40 13.35
C GLY A 254 13.54 4.85 12.35
N ALA A 255 13.34 6.00 11.69
CA ALA A 255 14.36 6.58 10.83
C ALA A 255 15.56 7.05 11.66
N MET A 256 16.76 6.77 11.17
CA MET A 256 18.00 7.32 11.73
C MET A 256 18.40 8.60 10.99
N PRO A 257 18.92 9.63 11.69
CA PRO A 257 19.40 10.84 11.03
C PRO A 257 20.53 10.51 10.05
N ALA A 258 20.59 11.25 8.94
CA ALA A 258 21.72 11.16 8.03
C ALA A 258 22.89 12.02 8.54
N GLY A 259 24.10 11.46 8.55
CA GLY A 259 25.33 12.17 8.97
C GLY A 259 25.30 12.58 10.45
N ASN A 260 25.74 13.81 10.74
CA ASN A 260 25.80 14.36 12.10
C ASN A 260 24.52 15.12 12.52
N GLY A 261 23.42 14.96 11.79
CA GLY A 261 22.14 15.60 12.12
C GLY A 261 21.47 14.99 13.35
N SER A 262 20.67 15.79 14.06
CA SER A 262 19.74 15.29 15.07
C SER A 262 18.32 15.63 14.66
N PHE A 263 17.42 14.69 14.92
CA PHE A 263 15.99 14.83 14.67
C PHE A 263 15.27 15.64 15.76
N GLY A 264 15.97 16.07 16.82
CA GLY A 264 15.38 16.80 17.93
C GLY A 264 14.63 15.89 18.90
N ASP A 265 13.71 16.50 19.66
CA ASP A 265 12.97 15.87 20.75
C ASP A 265 11.80 15.01 20.24
N ILE A 266 11.89 13.70 20.49
CA ILE A 266 10.91 12.71 20.04
C ILE A 266 9.55 12.92 20.72
N GLU A 267 9.53 13.34 21.98
CA GLU A 267 8.30 13.56 22.73
C GLU A 267 7.51 14.73 22.15
N LYS A 268 8.19 15.85 21.85
CA LYS A 268 7.57 17.01 21.20
C LYS A 268 7.01 16.63 19.82
N ALA A 269 7.76 15.87 19.03
CA ALA A 269 7.30 15.39 17.73
C ALA A 269 6.04 14.51 17.87
N ALA A 270 6.02 13.60 18.86
CA ALA A 270 4.87 12.75 19.14
C ALA A 270 3.63 13.54 19.60
N ARG A 271 3.81 14.62 20.39
CA ARG A 271 2.73 15.50 20.81
C ARG A 271 2.11 16.27 19.64
N VAL A 272 2.94 16.83 18.75
CA VAL A 272 2.48 17.51 17.53
C VAL A 272 1.73 16.54 16.62
N TYR A 273 2.27 15.34 16.40
CA TYR A 273 1.59 14.29 15.65
C TYR A 273 0.24 13.91 16.29
N ALA A 274 0.21 13.74 17.62
CA ALA A 274 -1.02 13.39 18.31
C ALA A 274 -2.13 14.43 18.12
N ILE A 275 -1.80 15.72 18.23
CA ILE A 275 -2.77 16.81 18.08
C ILE A 275 -3.26 16.95 16.63
N ASN A 276 -2.35 16.91 15.66
CA ASN A 276 -2.67 17.28 14.27
C ASN A 276 -3.07 16.10 13.38
N GLU A 277 -2.65 14.88 13.71
CA GLU A 277 -2.92 13.68 12.89
C GLU A 277 -3.81 12.68 13.63
N LEU A 278 -3.54 12.42 14.91
CA LEU A 278 -4.26 11.37 15.64
C LEU A 278 -5.64 11.82 16.11
N THR A 279 -5.74 12.99 16.75
CA THR A 279 -7.03 13.50 17.27
C THR A 279 -8.08 13.69 16.16
N PRO A 280 -7.77 14.27 14.98
CA PRO A 280 -8.75 14.37 13.90
C PRO A 280 -9.28 12.99 13.45
N VAL A 281 -8.41 11.97 13.40
CA VAL A 281 -8.84 10.61 13.06
C VAL A 281 -9.72 10.01 14.17
N MET A 282 -9.38 10.24 15.44
CA MET A 282 -10.25 9.83 16.55
C MET A 282 -11.66 10.42 16.42
N GLU A 283 -11.77 11.70 16.09
CA GLU A 283 -13.07 12.35 15.88
C GLU A 283 -13.78 11.83 14.63
N ALA A 284 -13.06 11.65 13.51
CA ALA A 284 -13.65 11.11 12.27
C ALA A 284 -14.28 9.72 12.47
N LEU A 285 -13.68 8.86 13.30
CA LEU A 285 -14.24 7.54 13.59
C LEU A 285 -15.44 7.57 14.54
N LYS A 286 -15.69 8.68 15.27
CA LYS A 286 -16.86 8.80 16.17
C LYS A 286 -18.19 8.97 15.43
N VAL A 287 -18.18 9.13 14.10
CA VAL A 287 -19.41 9.06 13.28
C VAL A 287 -20.22 7.79 13.56
N VAL A 288 -19.56 6.69 13.96
CA VAL A 288 -20.26 5.46 14.40
C VAL A 288 -21.18 5.70 15.61
N ASN A 289 -20.78 6.57 16.53
CA ASN A 289 -21.59 6.91 17.70
C ASN A 289 -22.82 7.72 17.30
N GLU A 290 -22.67 8.67 16.38
CA GLU A 290 -23.78 9.48 15.84
C GLU A 290 -24.78 8.59 15.10
N TRP A 291 -24.28 7.69 14.25
CA TRP A 291 -25.10 6.73 13.51
C TRP A 291 -25.86 5.77 14.44
N LEU A 292 -25.22 5.30 15.53
CA LEU A 292 -25.86 4.38 16.47
C LEU A 292 -26.78 5.09 17.48
N GLY A 293 -26.49 6.35 17.82
CA GLY A 293 -27.08 7.07 18.95
C GLY A 293 -26.56 6.61 20.32
N GLU A 294 -25.46 5.86 20.38
CA GLU A 294 -24.81 5.36 21.61
C GLU A 294 -23.29 5.55 21.51
N GLU A 295 -22.65 5.97 22.60
CA GLU A 295 -21.22 6.21 22.65
C GLU A 295 -20.43 4.88 22.75
N VAL A 296 -20.09 4.29 21.60
CA VAL A 296 -19.39 3.01 21.50
C VAL A 296 -17.90 3.15 21.19
N ILE A 297 -17.50 4.18 20.46
CA ILE A 297 -16.11 4.54 20.18
C ILE A 297 -15.69 5.67 21.11
N ARG A 298 -14.76 5.35 22.01
CA ARG A 298 -14.20 6.28 23.00
C ARG A 298 -12.69 6.15 23.01
N PHE A 299 -12.01 7.25 23.31
CA PHE A 299 -10.55 7.29 23.35
C PHE A 299 -10.07 7.96 24.64
N ASN A 300 -9.01 7.41 25.22
CA ASN A 300 -8.19 8.14 26.18
C ASN A 300 -7.33 9.16 25.41
N PRO A 301 -6.97 10.29 26.04
CA PRO A 301 -5.93 11.16 25.51
C PRO A 301 -4.64 10.36 25.26
N TYR A 302 -3.90 10.74 24.21
CA TYR A 302 -2.59 10.17 24.00
C TYR A 302 -1.70 10.45 25.23
N ALA A 303 -0.98 9.44 25.72
CA ALA A 303 -0.33 9.49 27.03
C ALA A 303 0.57 10.73 27.21
N LEU A 304 1.30 11.12 26.17
CA LEU A 304 2.21 12.28 26.15
C LEU A 304 1.49 13.65 26.09
N LEU A 305 0.17 13.68 25.98
CA LEU A 305 -0.64 14.90 26.08
C LEU A 305 -1.16 15.15 27.49
N SER A 306 -1.02 14.19 28.41
CA SER A 306 -1.36 14.40 29.81
C SER A 306 -0.33 15.38 30.41
N PRO A 307 -0.75 16.44 31.13
CA PRO A 307 0.21 17.26 31.85
C PRO A 307 0.99 16.36 32.80
N GLU A 308 2.33 16.46 32.76
CA GLU A 308 3.20 15.74 33.69
C GLU A 308 2.69 15.98 35.12
N LYS A 309 2.57 14.90 35.90
CA LYS A 309 2.34 15.00 37.34
C LYS A 309 3.60 15.42 38.05
#